data_AF-A0A8J4WFA6-F1
#
_entry.id   AF-A0A8J4WFA6-F1
#
_cell.length_a   1.000
_cell.length_b   1.000
_cell.length_c   1.000
_cell.angle_alpha   90.00
_cell.angle_beta   90.00
_cell.angle_gamma   90.00
#
_symmetry.space_group_name_H-M   'P 1'
#
loop_
_entity.id
_entity.type
_entity.pdbx_description
1 polymer ?
#
loop_
_entity_poly.entity_id
_entity_poly.type
_entity_poly.pdbx_seq_one_letter_code
_entity_poly.pdbx_strand_id
1 'polypeptide(L)'
;MDTDVDSLLDLTSVLRVSEELSADEISLEQDIKSISSKRTQIDMRLTDLSYSIPDFHLIQSNSRNLSSMIGLASELALELSGKIRQLDLVKNRVMECVAKLDSIVNLKICVSEAEKALKQERFEEAAGYVNSFLNTDKEVLELTTKLITDTSARDSVLKLNTLRDQLIAVTEKRFDHGLHQNDRTTIERFGKLFPLIGKREEGLERFATYLCALIAKQCNGLISLAELPDSRSGVAINVHLDLLTQMFEFIAETVRDNQVFVETHYGPGSMFTIASAVQKQCDSLVERVLDRFCTRHHLSELIRLIQPIFAPTVTTKLHSSMGHAPASNVTSATDGTQLEHTLALEPIITEIVLMSTRVELYLRFMRRRVMADAQRVNVSEAEHNSRSKQITALFDNCQTVRRMQELIGTYISLEGHYLREMIIMAVASDELDVSTKTLRFADDVFFILKQCLG
;
A
#
# COMPACT_ATOMS: atom_id res chain seq x y z
N MET A 1 -84.83 -61.02 66.61
CA MET A 1 -86.16 -61.33 67.17
C MET A 1 -86.17 -62.80 67.55
N ASP A 2 -86.11 -63.06 68.86
CA ASP A 2 -86.54 -64.33 69.44
C ASP A 2 -87.49 -63.93 70.59
N THR A 3 -88.75 -63.75 70.25
CA THR A 3 -89.82 -63.68 71.25
C THR A 3 -90.92 -64.59 70.77
N ASP A 4 -90.85 -65.80 71.34
CA ASP A 4 -91.77 -66.91 71.17
C ASP A 4 -93.19 -66.46 71.52
N VAL A 5 -94.09 -66.65 70.56
CA VAL A 5 -95.47 -66.13 70.56
C VAL A 5 -96.37 -66.84 71.59
N ASP A 6 -95.88 -67.93 72.19
CA ASP A 6 -96.63 -68.77 73.14
C ASP A 6 -96.94 -68.10 74.50
N SER A 7 -96.27 -67.00 74.87
CA SER A 7 -96.38 -66.42 76.23
C SER A 7 -97.25 -65.17 76.36
N LEU A 8 -97.81 -64.67 75.25
CA LEU A 8 -98.49 -63.38 75.25
C LEU A 8 -99.92 -63.51 74.70
N LEU A 9 -100.72 -64.23 75.49
CA LEU A 9 -102.19 -64.31 75.44
C LEU A 9 -102.89 -63.02 75.94
N ASP A 10 -102.13 -62.00 76.33
CA ASP A 10 -102.66 -60.73 76.81
C ASP A 10 -102.63 -59.67 75.71
N LEU A 11 -103.79 -59.10 75.36
CA LEU A 11 -103.96 -58.16 74.26
C LEU A 11 -102.99 -56.97 74.34
N THR A 12 -102.67 -56.54 75.56
CA THR A 12 -101.74 -55.43 75.86
C THR A 12 -100.32 -55.71 75.38
N SER A 13 -99.88 -56.96 75.49
CA SER A 13 -98.53 -57.38 75.08
C SER A 13 -98.40 -57.59 73.57
N VAL A 14 -99.47 -58.09 72.92
CA VAL A 14 -99.57 -58.17 71.46
C VAL A 14 -99.56 -56.78 70.83
N LEU A 15 -100.26 -55.81 71.43
CA LEU A 15 -100.23 -54.42 70.96
C LEU A 15 -98.84 -53.78 71.09
N ARG A 16 -98.12 -54.01 72.21
CA ARG A 16 -96.75 -53.50 72.40
C ARG A 16 -95.75 -54.09 71.40
N VAL A 17 -95.81 -55.41 71.16
CA VAL A 17 -94.97 -56.08 70.16
C VAL A 17 -95.34 -55.62 68.74
N SER A 18 -96.62 -55.35 68.46
CA SER A 18 -97.07 -54.80 67.19
C SER A 18 -96.59 -53.36 66.97
N GLU A 19 -96.56 -52.53 68.01
CA GLU A 19 -96.01 -51.17 67.93
C GLU A 19 -94.49 -51.20 67.71
N GLU A 20 -93.75 -52.05 68.43
CA GLU A 20 -92.31 -52.26 68.21
C GLU A 20 -92.03 -52.79 66.80
N LEU A 21 -92.79 -53.79 66.31
CA LEU A 21 -92.68 -54.27 64.93
C LEU A 21 -92.97 -53.17 63.92
N SER A 22 -93.98 -52.32 64.17
CA SER A 22 -94.33 -51.24 63.25
C SER A 22 -93.25 -50.15 63.20
N ALA A 23 -92.62 -49.85 64.34
CA ALA A 23 -91.51 -48.90 64.41
C ALA A 23 -90.28 -49.45 63.69
N ASP A 24 -89.96 -50.73 63.88
CA ASP A 24 -88.89 -51.42 63.16
C ASP A 24 -89.19 -51.50 61.65
N GLU A 25 -90.43 -51.78 61.25
CA GLU A 25 -90.85 -51.82 59.85
C GLU A 25 -90.70 -50.45 59.18
N ILE A 26 -91.12 -49.37 59.86
CA ILE A 26 -90.94 -47.98 59.39
C ILE A 26 -89.45 -47.63 59.27
N SER A 27 -88.63 -48.00 60.26
CA SER A 27 -87.18 -47.78 60.21
C SER A 27 -86.53 -48.54 59.04
N LEU A 28 -86.90 -49.81 58.86
CA LEU A 28 -86.39 -50.65 57.77
C LEU A 28 -86.82 -50.11 56.42
N GLU A 29 -88.06 -49.62 56.30
CA GLU A 29 -88.57 -49.02 55.07
C GLU A 29 -87.83 -47.71 54.73
N GLN A 30 -87.50 -46.91 55.75
CA GLN A 30 -86.69 -45.70 55.58
C GLN A 30 -85.25 -46.04 55.15
N ASP A 31 -84.65 -47.07 55.72
CA ASP A 31 -83.32 -47.57 55.32
C ASP A 31 -83.33 -48.11 53.89
N ILE A 32 -84.35 -48.90 53.52
CA ILE A 32 -84.54 -49.42 52.16
C ILE A 32 -84.73 -48.27 51.15
N LYS A 33 -85.52 -47.25 51.48
CA LYS A 33 -85.68 -46.04 50.65
C LYS A 33 -84.34 -45.32 50.48
N SER A 34 -83.55 -45.19 51.55
CA SER A 34 -82.23 -44.57 51.49
C SER A 34 -81.26 -45.35 50.59
N ILE A 35 -81.23 -46.69 50.69
CA ILE A 35 -80.35 -47.55 49.88
C ILE A 35 -80.80 -47.56 48.42
N SER A 36 -82.11 -47.62 48.16
CA SER A 36 -82.68 -47.53 46.81
C SER A 36 -82.34 -46.20 46.13
N SER A 37 -82.41 -45.08 46.87
CA SER A 37 -82.01 -43.77 46.37
C SER A 37 -80.51 -43.70 46.04
N LYS A 38 -79.64 -44.34 46.83
CA LYS A 38 -78.20 -44.42 46.54
C LYS A 38 -77.95 -45.28 45.30
N ARG A 39 -78.67 -46.39 45.14
CA ARG A 39 -78.56 -47.26 43.96
C ARG A 39 -78.96 -46.52 42.69
N THR A 40 -80.08 -45.81 42.71
CA THR A 40 -80.53 -45.01 41.56
C THR A 40 -79.55 -43.88 41.23
N GLN A 41 -78.95 -43.22 42.22
CA GLN A 41 -77.89 -42.24 41.99
C GLN A 41 -76.62 -42.85 41.36
N ILE A 42 -76.22 -44.04 41.80
CA ILE A 42 -75.07 -44.77 41.23
C ILE A 42 -75.38 -45.17 39.79
N ASP A 43 -76.58 -45.69 39.52
CA ASP A 43 -76.99 -46.08 38.17
C ASP A 43 -77.00 -44.86 37.23
N MET A 44 -77.51 -43.70 37.67
CA MET A 44 -77.43 -42.45 36.91
C MET A 44 -75.99 -42.03 36.61
N ARG A 45 -75.11 -42.03 37.63
CA ARG A 45 -73.68 -41.70 37.47
C ARG A 45 -72.96 -42.68 36.54
N LEU A 46 -73.32 -43.96 36.59
CA LEU A 46 -72.74 -44.99 35.73
C LEU A 46 -73.22 -44.84 34.28
N THR A 47 -74.47 -44.41 34.09
CA THR A 47 -75.02 -44.09 32.77
C THR A 47 -74.36 -42.83 32.19
N ASP A 48 -74.23 -41.76 32.98
CA ASP A 48 -73.52 -40.54 32.60
C ASP A 48 -72.05 -40.84 32.24
N LEU A 49 -71.39 -41.69 33.02
CA LEU A 49 -70.03 -42.14 32.73
C LEU A 49 -69.98 -42.98 31.45
N SER A 50 -70.95 -43.86 31.22
CA SER A 50 -71.03 -44.66 29.99
C SER A 50 -71.22 -43.79 28.74
N TYR A 51 -71.94 -42.67 28.83
CA TYR A 51 -72.07 -41.72 27.73
C TYR A 51 -70.84 -40.81 27.59
N SER A 52 -70.15 -40.52 28.68
CA SER A 52 -68.96 -39.66 28.69
C SER A 52 -67.66 -40.40 28.38
N ILE A 53 -67.61 -41.73 28.46
CA ILE A 53 -66.46 -42.52 28.04
C ILE A 53 -66.38 -42.42 26.51
N PRO A 54 -65.40 -41.69 25.95
CA PRO A 54 -65.16 -41.74 24.52
C PRO A 54 -64.77 -43.16 24.15
N ASP A 55 -65.07 -43.60 22.93
CA ASP A 55 -64.56 -44.88 22.42
C ASP A 55 -63.02 -44.84 22.37
N PHE A 56 -62.37 -45.19 23.49
CA PHE A 56 -60.91 -45.20 23.61
C PHE A 56 -60.29 -46.10 22.55
N HIS A 57 -61.01 -47.14 22.13
CA HIS A 57 -60.62 -47.99 21.03
C HIS A 57 -60.61 -47.26 19.68
N LEU A 58 -61.59 -46.40 19.41
CA LEU A 58 -61.65 -45.58 18.20
C LEU A 58 -60.56 -44.49 18.21
N ILE A 59 -60.32 -43.86 19.36
CA ILE A 59 -59.23 -42.88 19.50
C ILE A 59 -57.87 -43.56 19.35
N GLN A 60 -57.70 -44.75 19.92
CA GLN A 60 -56.48 -45.54 19.79
C GLN A 60 -56.27 -46.02 18.35
N SER A 61 -57.32 -46.46 17.65
CA SER A 61 -57.22 -46.86 16.24
C SER A 61 -56.91 -45.64 15.36
N ASN A 62 -57.58 -44.51 15.57
CA ASN A 62 -57.32 -43.27 14.85
C ASN A 62 -55.91 -42.73 15.12
N SER A 63 -55.41 -42.81 16.36
CA SER A 63 -54.04 -42.41 16.70
C SER A 63 -53.01 -43.35 16.05
N ARG A 64 -53.26 -44.66 16.01
CA ARG A 64 -52.42 -45.62 15.28
C ARG A 64 -52.43 -45.34 13.78
N ASN A 65 -53.60 -45.10 13.20
CA ASN A 65 -53.74 -44.77 11.79
C ASN A 65 -53.04 -43.45 11.45
N LEU A 66 -53.19 -42.42 12.29
CA LEU A 66 -52.53 -41.13 12.13
C LEU A 66 -51.01 -41.27 12.25
N SER A 67 -50.52 -42.01 13.24
CA SER A 67 -49.08 -42.30 13.40
C SER A 67 -48.53 -43.04 12.17
N SER A 68 -49.26 -44.01 11.65
CA SER A 68 -48.90 -44.71 10.41
C SER A 68 -48.89 -43.76 9.21
N MET A 69 -49.90 -42.90 9.04
CA MET A 69 -49.93 -41.92 7.95
C MET A 69 -48.80 -40.90 8.07
N ILE A 70 -48.48 -40.42 9.28
CA ILE A 70 -47.35 -39.52 9.51
C ILE A 70 -46.03 -40.24 9.21
N GLY A 71 -45.90 -41.51 9.57
CA GLY A 71 -44.75 -42.35 9.21
C GLY A 71 -44.56 -42.44 7.70
N LEU A 72 -45.63 -42.78 6.96
CA LEU A 72 -45.61 -42.84 5.49
C LEU A 72 -45.33 -41.48 4.86
N ALA A 73 -45.92 -40.40 5.38
CA ALA A 73 -45.67 -39.05 4.88
C ALA A 73 -44.22 -38.60 5.13
N SER A 74 -43.65 -38.96 6.30
CA SER A 74 -42.25 -38.69 6.62
C SER A 74 -41.30 -39.47 5.72
N GLU A 75 -41.59 -40.75 5.47
CA GLU A 75 -40.78 -41.59 4.57
C GLU A 75 -40.79 -41.03 3.14
N LEU A 76 -41.97 -40.66 2.64
CA LEU A 76 -42.12 -40.04 1.32
C LEU A 76 -41.41 -38.67 1.23
N ALA A 77 -41.47 -37.85 2.29
CA ALA A 77 -40.77 -36.57 2.35
C ALA A 77 -39.24 -36.75 2.38
N LEU A 78 -38.73 -37.78 3.08
CA LEU A 78 -37.30 -38.13 3.08
C LEU A 78 -36.84 -38.61 1.70
N GLU A 79 -37.62 -39.48 1.04
CA GLU A 79 -37.32 -39.94 -0.32
C GLU A 79 -37.33 -38.77 -1.32
N LEU A 80 -38.34 -37.90 -1.25
CA LEU A 80 -38.46 -36.71 -2.10
C LEU A 80 -37.29 -35.76 -1.87
N SER A 81 -36.95 -35.47 -0.61
CA SER A 81 -35.81 -34.59 -0.27
C SER A 81 -34.48 -35.18 -0.74
N GLY A 82 -34.31 -36.50 -0.64
CA GLY A 82 -33.16 -37.22 -1.18
C GLY A 82 -33.02 -37.05 -2.69
N LYS A 83 -34.13 -37.25 -3.43
CA LYS A 83 -34.17 -37.05 -4.90
C LYS A 83 -33.92 -35.59 -5.29
N ILE A 84 -34.49 -34.62 -4.58
CA ILE A 84 -34.26 -33.20 -4.83
C ILE A 84 -32.78 -32.85 -4.61
N ARG A 85 -32.15 -33.33 -3.52
CA ARG A 85 -30.73 -33.08 -3.26
C ARG A 85 -29.82 -33.69 -4.33
N GLN A 86 -30.15 -34.88 -4.83
CA GLN A 86 -29.43 -35.48 -5.96
C GLN A 86 -29.61 -34.65 -7.23
N LEU A 87 -30.83 -34.18 -7.51
CA LEU A 87 -31.12 -33.32 -8.66
C LEU A 87 -30.38 -31.97 -8.57
N ASP A 88 -30.31 -31.37 -7.39
CA ASP A 88 -29.55 -30.13 -7.16
C ASP A 88 -28.05 -30.34 -7.37
N LEU A 89 -27.50 -31.48 -6.93
CA LEU A 89 -26.10 -31.83 -7.18
C LEU A 89 -25.81 -31.98 -8.67
N VAL A 90 -26.70 -32.66 -9.41
CA VAL A 90 -26.59 -32.78 -10.87
C VAL A 90 -26.70 -31.40 -11.52
N LYS A 91 -27.67 -30.57 -11.11
CA LYS A 91 -27.86 -29.22 -11.63
C LYS A 91 -26.62 -28.35 -11.41
N ASN A 92 -26.05 -28.34 -10.20
CA ASN A 92 -24.83 -27.58 -9.91
C ASN A 92 -23.66 -28.02 -10.78
N ARG A 93 -23.44 -29.33 -10.93
CA ARG A 93 -22.38 -29.85 -11.81
C ARG A 93 -22.60 -29.50 -13.28
N VAL A 94 -23.86 -29.51 -13.74
CA VAL A 94 -24.20 -29.07 -15.10
C VAL A 94 -23.94 -27.57 -15.27
N MET A 95 -24.34 -26.73 -14.31
CA MET A 95 -24.07 -25.29 -14.36
C MET A 95 -22.57 -24.98 -14.34
N GLU A 96 -21.78 -25.69 -13.54
CA GLU A 96 -20.31 -25.59 -13.55
C GLU A 96 -19.73 -25.99 -14.91
N CYS A 97 -20.20 -27.07 -15.52
CA CYS A 97 -19.79 -27.48 -16.86
C CYS A 97 -20.14 -26.44 -17.91
N VAL A 98 -21.33 -25.82 -17.83
CA VAL A 98 -21.74 -24.74 -18.76
C VAL A 98 -20.84 -23.52 -18.59
N ALA A 99 -20.57 -23.08 -17.36
CA ALA A 99 -19.67 -21.95 -17.11
C ALA A 99 -18.24 -22.20 -17.62
N LYS A 100 -17.73 -23.43 -17.45
CA LYS A 100 -16.44 -23.87 -17.99
C LYS A 100 -16.46 -23.92 -19.53
N LEU A 101 -17.56 -24.38 -20.13
CA LEU A 101 -17.73 -24.40 -21.59
C LEU A 101 -17.77 -22.97 -22.17
N ASP A 102 -18.52 -22.06 -21.55
CA ASP A 102 -18.57 -20.65 -21.94
C ASP A 102 -17.18 -20.01 -21.89
N SER A 103 -16.38 -20.35 -20.87
CA SER A 103 -14.99 -19.90 -20.77
C SER A 103 -14.11 -20.44 -21.91
N ILE A 104 -14.31 -21.69 -22.36
CA ILE A 104 -13.60 -22.28 -23.51
C ILE A 104 -14.05 -21.62 -24.83
N VAL A 105 -15.34 -21.33 -24.99
CA VAL A 105 -15.86 -20.61 -26.17
C VAL A 105 -15.28 -19.20 -26.23
N ASN A 106 -15.29 -18.48 -25.10
CA ASN A 106 -14.68 -17.16 -24.98
C ASN A 106 -13.19 -17.20 -25.29
N LEU A 107 -12.46 -18.24 -24.85
CA LEU A 107 -11.06 -18.43 -25.22
C LEU A 107 -10.89 -18.53 -26.74
N LYS A 108 -11.68 -19.35 -27.43
CA LYS A 108 -11.60 -19.47 -28.90
C LYS A 108 -11.89 -18.15 -29.60
N ILE A 109 -12.89 -17.40 -29.12
CA ILE A 109 -13.21 -16.07 -29.66
C ILE A 109 -12.03 -15.11 -29.43
N CYS A 110 -11.45 -15.08 -28.23
CA CYS A 110 -10.27 -14.28 -27.93
C CYS A 110 -9.09 -14.60 -28.84
N VAL A 111 -8.84 -15.87 -29.18
CA VAL A 111 -7.79 -16.23 -30.13
C VAL A 111 -8.09 -15.73 -31.53
N SER A 112 -9.32 -15.97 -32.03
CA SER A 112 -9.69 -15.55 -33.38
C SER A 112 -9.69 -14.03 -33.55
N GLU A 113 -10.22 -13.31 -32.56
CA GLU A 113 -10.25 -11.85 -32.57
C GLU A 113 -8.88 -11.25 -32.31
N ALA A 114 -8.02 -11.86 -31.47
CA ALA A 114 -6.62 -11.44 -31.33
C ALA A 114 -5.83 -11.60 -32.64
N GLU A 115 -6.01 -12.70 -33.38
CA GLU A 115 -5.39 -12.88 -34.70
C GLU A 115 -5.84 -11.80 -35.69
N LYS A 116 -7.14 -11.47 -35.71
CA LYS A 116 -7.68 -10.41 -36.58
C LYS A 116 -7.17 -9.04 -36.17
N ALA A 117 -7.18 -8.72 -34.88
CA ALA A 117 -6.69 -7.45 -34.35
C ALA A 117 -5.20 -7.26 -34.63
N LEU A 118 -4.39 -8.32 -34.53
CA LEU A 118 -2.97 -8.28 -34.86
C LEU A 118 -2.75 -8.01 -36.36
N LYS A 119 -3.54 -8.64 -37.24
CA LYS A 119 -3.50 -8.39 -38.70
C LYS A 119 -3.94 -6.98 -39.09
N GLN A 120 -4.84 -6.38 -38.31
CA GLN A 120 -5.35 -5.02 -38.52
C GLN A 120 -4.51 -3.95 -37.81
N GLU A 121 -3.39 -4.32 -37.20
CA GLU A 121 -2.52 -3.43 -36.39
C GLU A 121 -3.24 -2.75 -35.20
N ARG A 122 -4.33 -3.34 -34.71
CA ARG A 122 -5.09 -2.87 -33.54
C ARG A 122 -4.56 -3.51 -32.25
N PHE A 123 -3.38 -3.05 -31.83
CA PHE A 123 -2.65 -3.66 -30.72
C PHE A 123 -3.35 -3.52 -29.35
N GLU A 124 -4.14 -2.47 -29.13
CA GLU A 124 -4.90 -2.27 -27.87
C GLU A 124 -6.01 -3.30 -27.68
N GLU A 125 -6.79 -3.56 -28.73
CA GLU A 125 -7.83 -4.60 -28.73
C GLU A 125 -7.19 -5.98 -28.54
N ALA A 126 -6.08 -6.25 -29.24
CA ALA A 126 -5.32 -7.48 -29.10
C ALA A 126 -4.82 -7.69 -27.65
N ALA A 127 -4.29 -6.64 -27.00
CA ALA A 127 -3.85 -6.70 -25.62
C ALA A 127 -5.02 -6.90 -24.64
N GLY A 128 -6.20 -6.34 -24.92
CA GLY A 128 -7.42 -6.60 -24.15
C GLY A 128 -7.85 -8.08 -24.18
N TYR A 129 -7.76 -8.73 -25.35
CA TYR A 129 -8.04 -10.17 -25.48
C TYR A 129 -6.99 -11.02 -24.75
N VAL A 130 -5.70 -10.64 -24.81
CA VAL A 130 -4.63 -11.32 -24.06
C VAL A 130 -4.79 -11.14 -22.55
N ASN A 131 -5.19 -9.95 -22.09
CA ASN A 131 -5.45 -9.71 -20.66
C ASN A 131 -6.65 -10.52 -20.14
N SER A 132 -7.72 -10.62 -20.94
CA SER A 132 -8.89 -11.46 -20.62
C SER A 132 -8.50 -12.93 -20.49
N PHE A 133 -7.54 -13.39 -21.29
CA PHE A 133 -6.95 -14.72 -21.18
C PHE A 133 -6.10 -14.91 -19.92
N LEU A 134 -5.24 -13.95 -19.58
CA LEU A 134 -4.43 -14.02 -18.36
C LEU A 134 -5.28 -14.07 -17.09
N ASN A 135 -6.47 -13.46 -17.14
CA ASN A 135 -7.46 -13.50 -16.06
C ASN A 135 -8.41 -14.71 -16.13
N THR A 136 -8.31 -15.58 -17.16
CA THR A 136 -9.09 -16.81 -17.26
C THR A 136 -8.51 -17.89 -16.33
N ASP A 137 -9.38 -18.62 -15.63
CA ASP A 137 -8.99 -19.60 -14.62
C ASP A 137 -8.00 -20.67 -15.12
N LYS A 138 -6.94 -20.89 -14.35
CA LYS A 138 -5.92 -21.92 -14.62
C LYS A 138 -6.51 -23.32 -14.77
N GLU A 139 -7.60 -23.62 -14.06
CA GLU A 139 -8.32 -24.89 -14.20
C GLU A 139 -8.96 -25.05 -15.59
N VAL A 140 -9.51 -23.99 -16.16
CA VAL A 140 -10.09 -24.01 -17.51
C VAL A 140 -9.01 -24.21 -18.57
N LEU A 141 -7.83 -23.61 -18.37
CA LEU A 141 -6.67 -23.79 -19.26
C LEU A 141 -6.14 -25.23 -19.22
N GLU A 142 -6.07 -25.84 -18.04
CA GLU A 142 -5.70 -27.25 -17.91
C GLU A 142 -6.74 -28.19 -18.54
N LEU A 143 -8.02 -27.93 -18.32
CA LEU A 143 -9.12 -28.71 -18.91
C LEU A 143 -9.13 -28.60 -20.44
N THR A 144 -8.89 -27.40 -20.97
CA THR A 144 -8.74 -27.16 -22.42
C THR A 144 -7.55 -27.90 -23.01
N THR A 145 -6.46 -28.02 -22.26
CA THR A 145 -5.25 -28.75 -22.70
C THR A 145 -5.46 -30.27 -22.65
N LYS A 146 -6.29 -30.76 -21.72
CA LYS A 146 -6.62 -32.19 -21.53
C LYS A 146 -7.78 -32.67 -22.43
N LEU A 147 -8.47 -31.78 -23.14
CA LEU A 147 -9.51 -32.14 -24.12
C LEU A 147 -8.90 -32.86 -25.33
N ILE A 148 -9.27 -34.13 -25.51
CA ILE A 148 -8.73 -35.02 -26.57
C ILE A 148 -9.50 -34.85 -27.89
N THR A 149 -10.76 -34.43 -27.83
CA THR A 149 -11.68 -34.43 -28.98
C THR A 149 -11.69 -33.15 -29.80
N ASP A 150 -11.23 -32.02 -29.24
CA ASP A 150 -11.27 -30.72 -29.90
C ASP A 150 -9.85 -30.13 -30.01
N THR A 151 -9.13 -30.57 -31.05
CA THR A 151 -7.78 -30.09 -31.39
C THR A 151 -7.74 -28.57 -31.57
N SER A 152 -8.83 -27.95 -32.06
CA SER A 152 -8.93 -26.49 -32.20
C SER A 152 -8.93 -25.77 -30.85
N ALA A 153 -9.55 -26.33 -29.81
CA ALA A 153 -9.53 -25.76 -28.46
C ALA A 153 -8.14 -25.86 -27.82
N ARG A 154 -7.47 -27.00 -27.98
CA ARG A 154 -6.11 -27.23 -27.46
C ARG A 154 -5.08 -26.33 -28.15
N ASP A 155 -5.16 -26.20 -29.47
CA ASP A 155 -4.28 -25.33 -30.25
C ASP A 155 -4.53 -23.84 -29.97
N SER A 156 -5.72 -23.48 -29.47
CA SER A 156 -6.04 -22.09 -29.12
C SER A 156 -5.11 -21.56 -28.03
N VAL A 157 -4.77 -22.36 -27.02
CA VAL A 157 -3.84 -21.95 -25.95
C VAL A 157 -2.42 -21.73 -26.50
N LEU A 158 -1.94 -22.61 -27.37
CA LEU A 158 -0.61 -22.50 -27.98
C LEU A 158 -0.53 -21.33 -28.97
N LYS A 159 -1.56 -21.15 -29.80
CA LYS A 159 -1.67 -20.02 -30.73
C LYS A 159 -1.73 -18.71 -29.98
N LEU A 160 -2.47 -18.64 -28.87
CA LEU A 160 -2.56 -17.42 -28.08
C LEU A 160 -1.26 -17.07 -27.37
N ASN A 161 -0.51 -18.06 -26.86
CA ASN A 161 0.85 -17.81 -26.34
C ASN A 161 1.78 -17.32 -27.46
N THR A 162 1.69 -17.91 -28.66
CA THR A 162 2.46 -17.44 -29.82
C THR A 162 2.09 -16.00 -30.22
N LEU A 163 0.79 -15.66 -30.21
CA LEU A 163 0.30 -14.32 -30.49
C LEU A 163 0.72 -13.32 -29.41
N ARG A 164 0.74 -13.75 -28.15
CA ARG A 164 1.27 -12.96 -27.04
C ARG A 164 2.74 -12.65 -27.26
N ASP A 165 3.57 -13.63 -27.59
CA ASP A 165 5.00 -13.44 -27.84
C ASP A 165 5.24 -12.52 -29.05
N GLN A 166 4.44 -12.66 -30.11
CA GLN A 166 4.46 -11.74 -31.25
C GLN A 166 4.05 -10.32 -30.86
N LEU A 167 3.00 -10.16 -30.05
CA LEU A 167 2.54 -8.87 -29.56
C LEU A 167 3.59 -8.21 -28.65
N ILE A 168 4.28 -8.98 -27.82
CA ILE A 168 5.42 -8.54 -27.01
C ILE A 168 6.53 -8.01 -27.92
N ALA A 169 6.98 -8.80 -28.89
CA ALA A 169 8.08 -8.41 -29.78
C ALA A 169 7.74 -7.15 -30.60
N VAL A 170 6.50 -7.04 -31.09
CA VAL A 170 6.05 -5.84 -31.82
C VAL A 170 5.95 -4.64 -30.89
N THR A 171 5.44 -4.81 -29.67
CA THR A 171 5.33 -3.74 -28.67
C THR A 171 6.71 -3.23 -28.26
N GLU A 172 7.66 -4.12 -27.97
CA GLU A 172 9.05 -3.78 -27.64
C GLU A 172 9.70 -3.01 -28.80
N LYS A 173 9.63 -3.54 -30.03
CA LYS A 173 10.22 -2.88 -31.20
C LYS A 173 9.61 -1.51 -31.51
N ARG A 174 8.28 -1.37 -31.38
CA ARG A 174 7.58 -0.09 -31.61
C ARG A 174 7.84 0.90 -30.47
N PHE A 175 7.97 0.41 -29.25
CA PHE A 175 8.35 1.22 -28.09
C PHE A 175 9.78 1.78 -28.23
N ASP A 176 10.74 0.94 -28.61
CA ASP A 176 12.13 1.35 -28.87
C ASP A 176 12.21 2.33 -30.05
N HIS A 177 11.38 2.14 -31.08
CA HIS A 177 11.26 3.10 -32.17
C HIS A 177 10.71 4.46 -31.69
N GLY A 178 9.68 4.45 -30.85
CA GLY A 178 9.14 5.65 -30.20
C GLY A 178 10.17 6.34 -29.30
N LEU A 179 11.00 5.57 -28.59
CA LEU A 179 12.11 6.04 -27.77
C LEU A 179 13.13 6.82 -28.60
N HIS A 180 13.50 6.29 -29.78
CA HIS A 180 14.41 6.98 -30.70
C HIS A 180 13.82 8.27 -31.29
N GLN A 181 12.50 8.28 -31.58
CA GLN A 181 11.82 9.44 -32.17
C GLN A 181 11.34 10.47 -31.13
N ASN A 182 11.43 10.18 -29.83
CA ASN A 182 10.87 10.97 -28.73
C ASN A 182 9.36 11.26 -28.89
N ASP A 183 8.60 10.35 -29.49
CA ASP A 183 7.16 10.52 -29.65
C ASP A 183 6.42 10.11 -28.37
N ARG A 184 5.99 11.11 -27.60
CA ARG A 184 5.23 10.94 -26.36
C ARG A 184 3.95 10.14 -26.57
N THR A 185 3.26 10.31 -27.71
CA THR A 185 1.97 9.66 -27.96
C THR A 185 2.12 8.17 -28.20
N THR A 186 3.11 7.78 -29.00
CA THR A 186 3.47 6.38 -29.24
C THR A 186 3.92 5.71 -27.95
N ILE A 187 4.76 6.38 -27.14
CA ILE A 187 5.26 5.81 -25.87
C ILE A 187 4.13 5.62 -24.85
N GLU A 188 3.23 6.59 -24.69
CA GLU A 188 2.07 6.44 -23.82
C GLU A 188 1.13 5.34 -24.32
N ARG A 189 0.92 5.24 -25.64
CA ARG A 189 0.05 4.22 -26.25
C ARG A 189 0.61 2.80 -26.06
N PHE A 190 1.88 2.58 -26.40
CA PHE A 190 2.51 1.27 -26.23
C PHE A 190 2.84 0.98 -24.75
N GLY A 191 3.03 2.00 -23.93
CA GLY A 191 3.18 1.90 -22.49
C GLY A 191 1.95 1.32 -21.78
N LYS A 192 0.74 1.51 -22.32
CA LYS A 192 -0.50 0.89 -21.80
C LYS A 192 -0.59 -0.60 -22.08
N LEU A 193 0.13 -1.10 -23.09
CA LEU A 193 0.07 -2.50 -23.53
C LEU A 193 0.87 -3.41 -22.60
N PHE A 194 2.00 -2.96 -22.05
CA PHE A 194 2.86 -3.79 -21.19
C PHE A 194 2.14 -4.36 -19.95
N PRO A 195 1.32 -3.57 -19.22
CA PRO A 195 0.51 -4.11 -18.13
C PRO A 195 -0.50 -5.16 -18.59
N LEU A 196 -1.16 -4.93 -19.74
CA LEU A 196 -2.18 -5.82 -20.31
C LEU A 196 -1.60 -7.16 -20.80
N ILE A 197 -0.32 -7.17 -21.18
CA ILE A 197 0.38 -8.36 -21.69
C ILE A 197 1.03 -9.19 -20.55
N GLY A 198 0.93 -8.71 -19.31
CA GLY A 198 1.49 -9.36 -18.13
C GLY A 198 3.00 -9.17 -17.94
N LYS A 199 3.62 -8.25 -18.70
CA LYS A 199 5.04 -7.85 -18.55
C LYS A 199 5.14 -6.46 -17.88
N ARG A 200 4.51 -6.29 -16.72
CA ARG A 200 4.52 -5.00 -15.98
C ARG A 200 5.93 -4.53 -15.63
N GLU A 201 6.78 -5.42 -15.11
CA GLU A 201 8.11 -5.03 -14.63
C GLU A 201 9.04 -4.61 -15.77
N GLU A 202 9.05 -5.37 -16.86
CA GLU A 202 9.85 -5.06 -18.07
C GLU A 202 9.39 -3.77 -18.77
N GLY A 203 8.08 -3.53 -18.79
CA GLY A 203 7.52 -2.28 -19.33
C GLY A 203 7.87 -1.08 -18.45
N LEU A 204 7.84 -1.25 -17.14
CA LEU A 204 8.20 -0.22 -16.16
C LEU A 204 9.68 0.14 -16.23
N GLU A 205 10.57 -0.84 -16.39
CA GLU A 205 12.01 -0.62 -16.55
C GLU A 205 12.34 0.11 -17.87
N ARG A 206 11.69 -0.28 -18.98
CA ARG A 206 11.84 0.43 -20.26
C ARG A 206 11.30 1.86 -20.20
N PHE A 207 10.15 2.05 -19.55
CA PHE A 207 9.58 3.38 -19.34
C PHE A 207 10.46 4.25 -18.43
N ALA A 208 11.02 3.67 -17.36
CA ALA A 208 12.00 4.36 -16.52
C ALA A 208 13.25 4.76 -17.32
N THR A 209 13.75 3.87 -18.18
CA THR A 209 14.89 4.14 -19.07
C THR A 209 14.57 5.28 -20.05
N TYR A 210 13.35 5.33 -20.60
CA TYR A 210 12.87 6.45 -21.42
C TYR A 210 12.90 7.77 -20.65
N LEU A 211 12.33 7.81 -19.45
CA LEU A 211 12.32 9.02 -18.62
C LEU A 211 13.76 9.46 -18.28
N CYS A 212 14.64 8.52 -17.96
CA CYS A 212 16.06 8.82 -17.73
C CYS A 212 16.74 9.39 -18.98
N ALA A 213 16.46 8.87 -20.18
CA ALA A 213 17.01 9.38 -21.43
C ALA A 213 16.49 10.80 -21.75
N LEU A 214 15.20 11.06 -21.51
CA LEU A 214 14.59 12.38 -21.67
C LEU A 214 15.23 13.41 -20.73
N ILE A 215 15.37 13.06 -19.45
CA ILE A 215 16.06 13.86 -18.44
C ILE A 215 17.50 14.11 -18.83
N ALA A 216 18.24 13.08 -19.22
CA ALA A 216 19.63 13.22 -19.66
C ALA A 216 19.75 14.17 -20.86
N LYS A 217 18.89 14.04 -21.88
CA LYS A 217 18.94 14.89 -23.07
C LYS A 217 18.71 16.37 -22.73
N GLN A 218 17.68 16.66 -21.93
CA GLN A 218 17.35 18.04 -21.56
C GLN A 218 18.39 18.64 -20.62
N CYS A 219 18.80 17.92 -19.58
CA CYS A 219 19.82 18.39 -18.64
C CYS A 219 21.19 18.55 -19.30
N ASN A 220 21.60 17.65 -20.20
CA ASN A 220 22.84 17.83 -20.97
C ASN A 220 22.76 19.06 -21.89
N GLY A 221 21.59 19.35 -22.46
CA GLY A 221 21.36 20.58 -23.22
C GLY A 221 21.57 21.83 -22.35
N LEU A 222 20.99 21.86 -21.15
CA LEU A 222 21.18 22.95 -20.18
C LEU A 222 22.64 23.09 -19.74
N ILE A 223 23.32 21.97 -19.46
CA ILE A 223 24.75 21.96 -19.11
C ILE A 223 25.58 22.53 -20.27
N SER A 224 25.31 22.12 -21.51
CA SER A 224 26.04 22.64 -22.69
C SER A 224 25.78 24.12 -22.96
N LEU A 225 24.58 24.61 -22.64
CA LEU A 225 24.24 26.03 -22.77
C LEU A 225 24.98 26.86 -21.71
N ALA A 226 25.18 26.30 -20.51
CA ALA A 226 25.98 26.90 -19.45
C ALA A 226 27.50 26.89 -19.75
N GLU A 227 27.97 26.03 -20.67
CA GLU A 227 29.37 25.97 -21.14
C GLU A 227 29.69 27.01 -22.23
N LEU A 228 28.68 27.58 -22.91
CA LEU A 228 28.92 28.65 -23.87
C LEU A 228 29.41 29.91 -23.14
N PRO A 229 30.55 30.51 -23.54
CA PRO A 229 31.10 31.68 -22.91
C PRO A 229 30.29 32.90 -23.35
N ASP A 230 29.09 33.08 -22.81
CA ASP A 230 28.33 34.27 -23.09
C ASP A 230 29.00 35.47 -22.41
N SER A 231 29.55 36.34 -23.27
CA SER A 231 30.11 37.65 -22.96
C SER A 231 29.04 38.65 -22.47
N ARG A 232 28.01 38.17 -21.76
CA ARG A 232 26.92 38.99 -21.23
C ARG A 232 26.87 38.87 -19.73
N SER A 233 27.45 39.91 -19.14
CA SER A 233 27.17 40.43 -17.82
C SER A 233 27.95 39.80 -16.67
N GLY A 234 28.78 40.63 -16.03
CA GLY A 234 29.32 40.38 -14.69
C GLY A 234 28.24 40.37 -13.60
N VAL A 235 27.21 39.54 -13.78
CA VAL A 235 26.03 39.38 -12.89
C VAL A 235 25.78 37.91 -12.54
N ALA A 236 26.35 36.94 -13.25
CA ALA A 236 26.06 35.52 -13.02
C ALA A 236 26.95 34.91 -11.92
N ILE A 237 26.74 35.34 -10.66
CA ILE A 237 27.42 34.79 -9.48
C ILE A 237 26.89 33.38 -9.14
N ASN A 238 25.76 32.94 -9.69
CA ASN A 238 25.05 31.70 -9.30
C ASN A 238 24.69 30.76 -10.48
N VAL A 239 25.55 30.65 -11.50
CA VAL A 239 25.25 29.81 -12.70
C VAL A 239 25.00 28.34 -12.35
N HIS A 240 25.72 27.79 -11.36
CA HIS A 240 25.60 26.37 -11.00
C HIS A 240 24.35 26.12 -10.15
N LEU A 241 24.01 27.06 -9.26
CA LEU A 241 22.77 27.02 -8.49
C LEU A 241 21.52 27.11 -9.39
N ASP A 242 21.52 28.01 -10.37
CA ASP A 242 20.40 28.16 -11.31
C ASP A 242 20.26 26.92 -12.21
N LEU A 243 21.38 26.38 -12.70
CA LEU A 243 21.41 25.14 -13.47
C LEU A 243 20.85 23.97 -12.64
N LEU A 244 21.33 23.80 -11.41
CA LEU A 244 20.87 22.74 -10.49
C LEU A 244 19.37 22.88 -10.21
N THR A 245 18.88 24.10 -10.01
CA THR A 245 17.45 24.38 -9.78
C THR A 245 16.60 24.01 -11.00
N GLN A 246 16.99 24.45 -12.20
CA GLN A 246 16.25 24.12 -13.43
C GLN A 246 16.24 22.61 -13.71
N MET A 247 17.34 21.92 -13.39
CA MET A 247 17.40 20.46 -13.50
C MET A 247 16.44 19.77 -12.54
N PHE A 248 16.40 20.17 -11.26
CA PHE A 248 15.47 19.60 -10.29
C PHE A 248 14.02 19.91 -10.60
N GLU A 249 13.71 21.11 -11.08
CA GLU A 249 12.37 21.49 -11.51
C GLU A 249 11.91 20.62 -12.68
N PHE A 250 12.76 20.43 -13.69
CA PHE A 250 12.45 19.57 -14.83
C PHE A 250 12.24 18.10 -14.44
N ILE A 251 13.09 17.56 -13.56
CA ILE A 251 12.93 16.19 -13.06
C ILE A 251 11.61 16.07 -12.28
N ALA A 252 11.32 17.03 -11.40
CA ALA A 252 10.10 17.04 -10.60
C ALA A 252 8.83 17.17 -11.45
N GLU A 253 8.86 17.96 -12.51
CA GLU A 253 7.78 18.12 -13.49
C GLU A 253 7.59 16.84 -14.31
N THR A 254 8.67 16.26 -14.83
CA THR A 254 8.63 15.00 -15.60
C THR A 254 8.03 13.86 -14.77
N VAL A 255 8.44 13.73 -13.50
CA VAL A 255 7.87 12.71 -12.59
C VAL A 255 6.40 13.02 -12.26
N ARG A 256 6.00 14.29 -12.23
CA ARG A 256 4.62 14.71 -11.96
C ARG A 256 3.66 14.40 -13.08
N ASP A 257 4.03 14.71 -14.31
CA ASP A 257 3.19 14.47 -15.46
C ASP A 257 2.94 12.98 -15.68
N ASN A 258 3.99 12.17 -15.50
CA ASN A 258 3.93 10.73 -15.72
C ASN A 258 3.34 9.95 -14.54
N GLN A 259 3.09 10.59 -13.40
CA GLN A 259 2.53 9.93 -12.22
C GLN A 259 1.12 9.38 -12.45
N VAL A 260 0.23 10.21 -12.99
CA VAL A 260 -1.17 9.80 -13.24
C VAL A 260 -1.21 8.61 -14.19
N PHE A 261 -0.35 8.62 -15.22
CA PHE A 261 -0.23 7.53 -16.18
C PHE A 261 0.23 6.22 -15.51
N VAL A 262 1.28 6.28 -14.70
CA VAL A 262 1.85 5.10 -14.03
C VAL A 262 0.88 4.52 -13.00
N GLU A 263 0.23 5.37 -12.20
CA GLU A 263 -0.76 4.94 -11.21
C GLU A 263 -1.98 4.27 -11.88
N THR A 264 -2.42 4.81 -13.02
CA THR A 264 -3.60 4.29 -13.75
C THR A 264 -3.31 2.95 -14.43
N HIS A 265 -2.12 2.77 -15.01
CA HIS A 265 -1.83 1.60 -15.87
C HIS A 265 -0.98 0.51 -15.21
N TYR A 266 -0.06 0.86 -14.31
CA TYR A 266 0.84 -0.10 -13.66
C TYR A 266 0.43 -0.43 -12.23
N GLY A 267 -0.45 0.38 -11.63
CA GLY A 267 -0.97 0.19 -10.28
C GLY A 267 -0.04 0.77 -9.19
N PRO A 268 -0.52 0.83 -7.94
CA PRO A 268 0.16 1.50 -6.85
C PRO A 268 1.46 0.78 -6.46
N GLY A 269 2.49 1.55 -6.12
CA GLY A 269 3.82 1.05 -5.75
C GLY A 269 4.80 0.96 -6.93
N SER A 270 4.34 1.14 -8.16
CA SER A 270 5.18 1.15 -9.36
C SER A 270 6.05 2.43 -9.46
N MET A 271 5.69 3.49 -8.73
CA MET A 271 6.47 4.73 -8.71
C MET A 271 7.86 4.53 -8.10
N PHE A 272 8.03 3.56 -7.20
CA PHE A 272 9.31 3.28 -6.55
C PHE A 272 10.39 2.87 -7.57
N THR A 273 10.06 2.00 -8.51
CA THR A 273 11.00 1.52 -9.53
C THR A 273 11.44 2.66 -10.46
N ILE A 274 10.50 3.50 -10.88
CA ILE A 274 10.79 4.68 -11.69
C ILE A 274 11.64 5.68 -10.91
N ALA A 275 11.25 5.99 -9.67
CA ALA A 275 11.99 6.95 -8.84
C ALA A 275 13.42 6.48 -8.55
N SER A 276 13.65 5.18 -8.35
CA SER A 276 14.99 4.62 -8.17
C SER A 276 15.86 4.80 -9.41
N ALA A 277 15.32 4.54 -10.61
CA ALA A 277 16.04 4.73 -11.87
C ALA A 277 16.32 6.22 -12.14
N VAL A 278 15.32 7.08 -11.95
CA VAL A 278 15.46 8.54 -12.10
C VAL A 278 16.45 9.10 -11.09
N GLN A 279 16.45 8.62 -9.84
CA GLN A 279 17.41 9.07 -8.83
C GLN A 279 18.85 8.72 -9.20
N LYS A 280 19.11 7.53 -9.77
CA LYS A 280 20.45 7.17 -10.29
C LYS A 280 20.90 8.11 -11.41
N GLN A 281 19.98 8.48 -12.31
CA GLN A 281 20.29 9.44 -13.37
C GLN A 281 20.55 10.84 -12.81
N CYS A 282 19.76 11.26 -11.83
CA CYS A 282 19.94 12.50 -11.09
C CYS A 282 21.31 12.54 -10.39
N ASP A 283 21.71 11.44 -9.75
CA ASP A 283 23.00 11.31 -9.08
C ASP A 283 24.18 11.58 -10.03
N SER A 284 24.18 10.98 -11.22
CA SER A 284 25.24 11.21 -12.22
C SER A 284 25.25 12.64 -12.76
N LEU A 285 24.07 13.24 -12.92
CA LEU A 285 23.91 14.62 -13.41
C LEU A 285 24.37 15.64 -12.36
N VAL A 286 23.98 15.46 -11.10
CA VAL A 286 24.39 16.33 -9.98
C VAL A 286 25.88 16.20 -9.74
N GLU A 287 26.45 15.00 -9.76
CA GLU A 287 27.89 14.79 -9.66
C GLU A 287 28.66 15.58 -10.73
N ARG A 288 28.19 15.57 -11.97
CA ARG A 288 28.81 16.36 -13.04
C ARG A 288 28.73 17.88 -12.79
N VAL A 289 27.59 18.39 -12.33
CA VAL A 289 27.43 19.82 -12.02
C VAL A 289 28.31 20.22 -10.84
N LEU A 290 28.41 19.38 -9.80
CA LEU A 290 29.27 19.61 -8.64
C LEU A 290 30.75 19.54 -9.00
N ASP A 291 31.17 18.58 -9.82
CA ASP A 291 32.56 18.51 -10.31
C ASP A 291 32.95 19.76 -11.10
N ARG A 292 32.03 20.29 -11.93
CA ARG A 292 32.22 21.55 -12.66
C ARG A 292 32.32 22.75 -11.72
N PHE A 293 31.48 22.81 -10.69
CA PHE A 293 31.56 23.83 -9.65
C PHE A 293 32.91 23.77 -8.92
N CYS A 294 33.31 22.59 -8.45
CA CYS A 294 34.60 22.38 -7.77
C CYS A 294 35.81 22.77 -8.63
N THR A 295 35.76 22.46 -9.94
CA THR A 295 36.82 22.81 -10.89
C THR A 295 36.87 24.31 -11.15
N ARG A 296 35.72 24.98 -11.30
CA ARG A 296 35.68 26.44 -11.54
C ARG A 296 36.18 27.24 -10.35
N HIS A 297 35.77 26.84 -9.15
CA HIS A 297 36.15 27.53 -7.91
C HIS A 297 37.52 27.09 -7.37
N HIS A 298 38.22 26.16 -8.06
CA HIS A 298 39.51 25.61 -7.62
C HIS A 298 39.47 25.20 -6.13
N LEU A 299 38.34 24.65 -5.67
CA LEU A 299 38.10 24.37 -4.26
C LEU A 299 39.19 23.47 -3.67
N SER A 300 39.70 22.53 -4.46
CA SER A 300 40.82 21.65 -4.12
C SER A 300 42.11 22.42 -3.82
N GLU A 301 42.40 23.49 -4.57
CA GLU A 301 43.59 24.33 -4.36
C GLU A 301 43.41 25.29 -3.19
N LEU A 302 42.22 25.87 -3.02
CA LEU A 302 41.86 26.67 -1.86
C LEU A 302 41.94 25.86 -0.57
N ILE A 303 41.39 24.65 -0.55
CA ILE A 303 41.51 23.73 0.59
C ILE A 303 42.97 23.35 0.82
N ARG A 304 43.76 23.06 -0.22
CA ARG A 304 45.20 22.75 -0.07
C ARG A 304 46.00 23.93 0.50
N LEU A 305 45.62 25.17 0.18
CA LEU A 305 46.20 26.39 0.75
C LEU A 305 45.80 26.60 2.22
N ILE A 306 44.58 26.19 2.60
CA ILE A 306 44.02 26.33 3.96
C ILE A 306 44.45 25.17 4.90
N GLN A 307 44.63 23.96 4.37
CA GLN A 307 44.96 22.75 5.13
C GLN A 307 46.26 22.81 5.96
N PRO A 308 47.35 23.50 5.58
CA PRO A 308 48.51 23.68 6.46
C PRO A 308 48.24 24.54 7.70
N ILE A 309 47.10 25.25 7.80
CA ILE A 309 46.77 26.15 8.91
C ILE A 309 46.04 25.41 10.06
N PHE A 310 45.51 24.21 9.80
CA PHE A 310 44.81 23.35 10.77
C PHE A 310 45.64 22.16 11.28
N ALA A 311 46.83 21.91 10.70
CA ALA A 311 47.75 20.91 11.24
C ALA A 311 48.34 21.42 12.57
N PRO A 312 48.15 20.73 13.71
CA PRO A 312 48.78 21.12 14.95
C PRO A 312 50.29 21.02 14.73
N THR A 313 50.97 22.15 14.76
CA THR A 313 52.43 22.21 14.72
C THR A 313 52.96 21.59 16.02
N VAL A 314 53.08 20.27 16.06
CA VAL A 314 53.87 19.55 17.05
C VAL A 314 55.32 19.67 16.60
N THR A 315 55.96 20.79 16.91
CA THR A 315 57.42 20.91 16.81
C THR A 315 58.08 20.35 18.07
N THR A 316 58.24 19.04 18.11
CA THR A 316 59.37 18.43 18.80
C THR A 316 60.59 18.55 17.90
N LYS A 317 61.51 19.47 18.20
CA LYS A 317 62.93 19.38 17.82
C LYS A 317 63.77 20.37 18.62
N LEU A 318 64.32 19.85 19.71
CA LEU A 318 65.50 20.35 20.41
C LEU A 318 66.73 20.13 19.52
N HIS A 319 67.34 21.19 18.96
CA HIS A 319 68.81 21.32 18.92
C HIS A 319 69.30 22.71 18.48
N SER A 320 70.28 23.22 19.26
CA SER A 320 71.43 24.08 18.92
C SER A 320 71.27 25.51 18.37
N SER A 321 71.71 26.44 19.24
CA SER A 321 72.81 27.41 19.02
C SER A 321 72.60 28.63 18.11
N MET A 322 72.34 29.77 18.76
CA MET A 322 73.02 31.07 18.63
C MET A 322 73.57 31.48 17.25
N GLY A 323 72.92 32.49 16.63
CA GLY A 323 73.50 33.25 15.51
C GLY A 323 72.54 34.26 14.90
N HIS A 324 72.65 35.51 15.37
CA HIS A 324 72.23 36.78 14.74
C HIS A 324 71.11 36.81 13.69
N ALA A 325 69.98 37.41 14.08
CA ALA A 325 69.02 38.01 13.15
C ALA A 325 69.58 39.31 12.54
N PRO A 326 69.19 39.64 11.30
CA PRO A 326 68.76 40.99 10.99
C PRO A 326 67.27 40.98 10.63
N ALA A 327 66.56 41.95 11.21
CA ALA A 327 65.21 42.31 10.83
C ALA A 327 65.14 42.62 9.33
N SER A 328 64.18 42.01 8.64
CA SER A 328 63.73 42.48 7.33
C SER A 328 62.23 42.67 7.38
N ASN A 329 61.82 43.90 7.05
CA ASN A 329 60.47 44.41 7.03
C ASN A 329 59.56 43.53 6.16
N VAL A 330 58.52 42.96 6.76
CA VAL A 330 57.35 42.43 6.07
C VAL A 330 56.14 43.11 6.69
N THR A 331 55.90 44.35 6.30
CA THR A 331 54.65 45.05 6.57
C THR A 331 54.29 45.84 5.32
N SER A 332 53.01 45.81 4.93
CA SER A 332 52.32 46.74 4.01
C SER A 332 52.11 46.42 2.52
N ALA A 333 52.26 45.18 2.04
CA ALA A 333 51.86 44.85 0.65
C ALA A 333 51.02 43.57 0.47
N THR A 334 50.87 42.74 1.51
CA THR A 334 50.15 41.45 1.44
C THR A 334 48.70 41.52 1.94
N ASP A 335 48.34 42.56 2.69
CA ASP A 335 47.04 42.64 3.37
C ASP A 335 45.87 42.91 2.40
N GLY A 336 46.10 43.68 1.32
CA GLY A 336 45.07 43.97 0.32
C GLY A 336 44.67 42.75 -0.53
N THR A 337 45.64 41.89 -0.87
CA THR A 337 45.39 40.68 -1.65
C THR A 337 44.76 39.55 -0.82
N GLN A 338 45.10 39.47 0.48
CA GLN A 338 44.46 38.50 1.38
C GLN A 338 43.01 38.89 1.70
N LEU A 339 42.72 40.19 1.82
CA LEU A 339 41.36 40.71 2.00
C LEU A 339 40.47 40.43 0.77
N GLU A 340 40.98 40.65 -0.44
CA GLU A 340 40.25 40.38 -1.68
C GLU A 340 39.96 38.88 -1.86
N HIS A 341 40.91 38.01 -1.49
CA HIS A 341 40.72 36.55 -1.47
C HIS A 341 39.75 36.07 -0.39
N THR A 342 39.67 36.75 0.76
CA THR A 342 38.76 36.41 1.87
C THR A 342 37.32 36.85 1.57
N LEU A 343 37.15 38.02 0.96
CA LEU A 343 35.84 38.52 0.51
C LEU A 343 35.31 37.75 -0.72
N ALA A 344 36.18 37.22 -1.58
CA ALA A 344 35.79 36.34 -2.68
C ALA A 344 35.25 34.97 -2.22
N LEU A 345 35.42 34.61 -0.95
CA LEU A 345 34.97 33.34 -0.38
C LEU A 345 33.50 33.37 0.06
N GLU A 346 32.99 34.52 0.48
CA GLU A 346 31.60 34.72 0.92
C GLU A 346 30.53 34.32 -0.14
N PRO A 347 30.64 34.71 -1.42
CA PRO A 347 29.68 34.25 -2.44
C PRO A 347 29.75 32.74 -2.69
N ILE A 348 30.92 32.11 -2.54
CA ILE A 348 31.10 30.67 -2.73
C ILE A 348 30.44 29.90 -1.57
N ILE A 349 30.66 30.36 -0.34
CA ILE A 349 30.02 29.83 0.87
C ILE A 349 28.50 29.91 0.72
N THR A 350 27.98 31.07 0.30
CA THR A 350 26.54 31.29 0.10
C THR A 350 25.98 30.39 -1.00
N GLU A 351 26.69 30.21 -2.13
CA GLU A 351 26.28 29.32 -3.22
C GLU A 351 26.21 27.85 -2.76
N ILE A 352 27.18 27.38 -1.95
CA ILE A 352 27.16 26.02 -1.38
C ILE A 352 25.94 25.79 -0.48
N VAL A 353 25.64 26.74 0.43
CA VAL A 353 24.45 26.63 1.29
C VAL A 353 23.18 26.58 0.45
N LEU A 354 23.05 27.48 -0.53
CA LEU A 354 21.90 27.50 -1.42
C LEU A 354 21.77 26.20 -2.22
N MET A 355 22.85 25.67 -2.77
CA MET A 355 22.85 24.39 -3.49
C MET A 355 22.38 23.24 -2.58
N SER A 356 22.86 23.20 -1.34
CA SER A 356 22.43 22.21 -0.33
C SER A 356 20.92 22.29 -0.06
N THR A 357 20.38 23.50 0.15
CA THR A 357 18.94 23.68 0.37
C THR A 357 18.10 23.22 -0.83
N ARG A 358 18.57 23.46 -2.07
CA ARG A 358 17.86 23.02 -3.29
C ARG A 358 17.87 21.50 -3.44
N VAL A 359 18.98 20.84 -3.14
CA VAL A 359 19.08 19.37 -3.12
C VAL A 359 18.11 18.78 -2.09
N GLU A 360 18.06 19.33 -0.89
CA GLU A 360 17.18 18.82 0.17
C GLU A 360 15.69 18.99 -0.17
N LEU A 361 15.31 20.14 -0.75
CA LEU A 361 13.94 20.37 -1.23
C LEU A 361 13.53 19.33 -2.29
N TYR A 362 14.41 19.04 -3.25
CA TYR A 362 14.17 18.02 -4.27
C TYR A 362 14.03 16.62 -3.66
N LEU A 363 14.97 16.20 -2.79
CA LEU A 363 14.93 14.89 -2.14
C LEU A 363 13.67 14.72 -1.29
N ARG A 364 13.27 15.77 -0.56
CA ARG A 364 12.03 15.78 0.23
C ARG A 364 10.79 15.65 -0.65
N PHE A 365 10.76 16.33 -1.79
CA PHE A 365 9.69 16.23 -2.77
C PHE A 365 9.56 14.79 -3.31
N MET A 366 10.66 14.20 -3.76
CA MET A 366 10.70 12.84 -4.29
C MET A 366 10.31 11.80 -3.23
N ARG A 367 10.88 11.89 -2.02
CA ARG A 367 10.55 11.00 -0.90
C ARG A 367 9.07 11.04 -0.56
N ARG A 368 8.50 12.24 -0.38
CA ARG A 368 7.07 12.40 -0.05
C ARG A 368 6.17 11.77 -1.11
N ARG A 369 6.54 11.86 -2.39
CA ARG A 369 5.76 11.29 -3.48
C ARG A 369 5.80 9.77 -3.53
N VAL A 370 7.00 9.19 -3.45
CA VAL A 370 7.15 7.72 -3.47
C VAL A 370 6.50 7.09 -2.24
N MET A 371 6.60 7.74 -1.08
CA MET A 371 5.90 7.30 0.13
C MET A 371 4.37 7.37 -0.02
N ALA A 372 3.83 8.41 -0.65
CA ALA A 372 2.39 8.54 -0.88
C ALA A 372 1.84 7.44 -1.80
N ASP A 373 2.60 7.04 -2.83
CA ASP A 373 2.23 5.91 -3.70
C ASP A 373 2.34 4.57 -2.97
N ALA A 374 3.40 4.37 -2.17
CA ALA A 374 3.59 3.15 -1.39
C ALA A 374 2.50 2.92 -0.32
N GLN A 375 1.84 3.97 0.16
CA GLN A 375 0.72 3.89 1.11
C GLN A 375 -0.61 3.48 0.45
N ARG A 376 -0.74 3.63 -0.88
CA ARG A 376 -1.96 3.28 -1.62
C ARG A 376 -2.05 1.80 -1.98
N VAL A 377 -0.97 1.04 -1.80
CA VAL A 377 -0.99 -0.41 -2.03
C VAL A 377 -1.72 -1.07 -0.87
N ASN A 378 -2.74 -1.91 -1.12
CA ASN A 378 -3.41 -2.64 -0.04
C ASN A 378 -2.54 -3.83 0.41
N VAL A 379 -1.59 -3.61 1.32
CA VAL A 379 -0.68 -4.65 1.82
C VAL A 379 -0.66 -4.65 3.35
N SER A 380 -0.17 -5.73 3.95
CA SER A 380 0.04 -5.82 5.40
C SER A 380 0.95 -4.69 5.91
N GLU A 381 0.67 -4.20 7.11
CA GLU A 381 1.37 -3.09 7.77
C GLU A 381 2.89 -3.34 7.92
N ALA A 382 3.29 -4.60 8.03
CA ALA A 382 4.70 -5.01 8.04
C ALA A 382 5.41 -4.79 6.68
N GLU A 383 4.73 -5.03 5.56
CA GLU A 383 5.29 -4.81 4.23
C GLU A 383 5.34 -3.32 3.87
N HIS A 384 4.36 -2.53 4.32
CA HIS A 384 4.44 -1.07 4.24
C HIS A 384 5.64 -0.51 4.99
N ASN A 385 5.90 -0.99 6.21
CA ASN A 385 7.06 -0.57 6.98
C ASN A 385 8.39 -0.97 6.31
N SER A 386 8.46 -2.16 5.70
CA SER A 386 9.64 -2.58 4.93
C SER A 386 9.88 -1.69 3.70
N ARG A 387 8.84 -1.43 2.90
CA ARG A 387 8.94 -0.55 1.72
C ARG A 387 9.27 0.89 2.10
N SER A 388 8.67 1.42 3.16
CA SER A 388 8.97 2.76 3.69
C SER A 388 10.45 2.88 4.10
N LYS A 389 11.00 1.85 4.77
CA LYS A 389 12.43 1.79 5.11
C LYS A 389 13.30 1.71 3.86
N GLN A 390 12.93 0.92 2.86
CA GLN A 390 13.66 0.85 1.59
C GLN A 390 13.67 2.19 0.85
N ILE A 391 12.52 2.88 0.77
CA ILE A 391 12.40 4.22 0.18
C ILE A 391 13.31 5.21 0.89
N THR A 392 13.26 5.23 2.22
CA THR A 392 14.08 6.12 3.03
C THR A 392 15.57 5.82 2.83
N ALA A 393 15.95 4.54 2.85
CA ALA A 393 17.32 4.11 2.62
C ALA A 393 17.84 4.44 1.22
N LEU A 394 17.01 4.40 0.17
CA LEU A 394 17.43 4.79 -1.18
C LEU A 394 17.77 6.28 -1.27
N PHE A 395 16.93 7.14 -0.68
CA PHE A 395 17.15 8.58 -0.72
C PHE A 395 18.22 9.06 0.27
N ASP A 396 18.41 8.38 1.40
CA ASP A 396 19.47 8.71 2.37
C ASP A 396 20.87 8.26 1.90
N ASN A 397 20.95 7.15 1.15
CA ASN A 397 22.22 6.61 0.66
C ASN A 397 22.56 7.01 -0.78
N CYS A 398 21.79 7.90 -1.41
CA CYS A 398 22.04 8.28 -2.80
C CYS A 398 23.37 9.03 -2.94
N GLN A 399 23.98 8.96 -4.12
CA GLN A 399 25.28 9.56 -4.38
C GLN A 399 25.21 11.09 -4.27
N THR A 400 24.07 11.69 -4.62
CA THR A 400 23.81 13.13 -4.45
C THR A 400 24.00 13.56 -2.99
N VAL A 401 23.45 12.81 -2.02
CA VAL A 401 23.60 13.13 -0.59
C VAL A 401 25.05 13.03 -0.15
N ARG A 402 25.77 11.98 -0.59
CA ARG A 402 27.20 11.81 -0.25
C ARG A 402 28.05 12.95 -0.79
N ARG A 403 27.86 13.32 -2.06
CA ARG A 403 28.57 14.45 -2.68
C ARG A 403 28.22 15.78 -2.02
N MET A 404 26.97 15.98 -1.62
CA MET A 404 26.58 17.18 -0.88
C MET A 404 27.19 17.20 0.52
N GLN A 405 27.30 16.07 1.21
CA GLN A 405 27.98 15.98 2.50
C GLN A 405 29.48 16.28 2.39
N GLU A 406 30.14 15.81 1.33
CA GLU A 406 31.53 16.19 1.03
C GLU A 406 31.64 17.71 0.84
N LEU A 407 30.73 18.31 0.06
CA LEU A 407 30.70 19.75 -0.18
C LEU A 407 30.42 20.55 1.11
N ILE A 408 29.51 20.08 1.97
CA ILE A 408 29.26 20.69 3.30
C ILE A 408 30.52 20.58 4.19
N GLY A 409 31.26 19.47 4.12
CA GLY A 409 32.54 19.35 4.81
C GLY A 409 33.56 20.41 4.35
N THR A 410 33.58 20.72 3.04
CA THR A 410 34.39 21.83 2.51
C THR A 410 33.89 23.18 2.98
N TYR A 411 32.57 23.39 3.03
CA TYR A 411 31.95 24.61 3.57
C TYR A 411 32.38 24.87 5.02
N ILE A 412 32.32 23.89 5.91
CA ILE A 412 32.73 24.06 7.32
C ILE A 412 34.20 24.50 7.43
N SER A 413 35.05 23.94 6.57
CA SER A 413 36.48 24.27 6.54
C SER A 413 36.71 25.70 6.01
N LEU A 414 35.96 26.10 5.00
CA LEU A 414 36.03 27.45 4.39
C LEU A 414 35.45 28.51 5.32
N GLU A 415 34.30 28.25 5.94
CA GLU A 415 33.67 29.14 6.91
C GLU A 415 34.55 29.32 8.15
N GLY A 416 35.17 28.24 8.65
CA GLY A 416 36.12 28.32 9.76
C GLY A 416 37.35 29.16 9.43
N HIS A 417 37.86 29.07 8.19
CA HIS A 417 38.95 29.92 7.72
C HIS A 417 38.51 31.38 7.55
N TYR A 418 37.35 31.61 6.91
CA TYR A 418 36.76 32.94 6.73
C TYR A 418 36.58 33.63 8.08
N LEU A 419 35.97 32.96 9.05
CA LEU A 419 35.75 33.49 10.39
C LEU A 419 37.08 33.83 11.08
N ARG A 420 38.08 32.97 10.97
CA ARG A 420 39.40 33.20 11.58
C ARG A 420 40.10 34.43 10.97
N GLU A 421 40.15 34.52 9.65
CA GLU A 421 40.78 35.66 8.97
C GLU A 421 40.03 36.97 9.26
N MET A 422 38.70 36.95 9.24
CA MET A 422 37.88 38.12 9.58
C MET A 422 38.09 38.57 11.03
N ILE A 423 38.25 37.63 11.98
CA ILE A 423 38.57 37.97 13.39
C ILE A 423 40.00 38.53 13.50
N ILE A 424 40.99 37.94 12.83
CA ILE A 424 42.38 38.45 12.83
C ILE A 424 42.42 39.86 12.27
N MET A 425 41.67 40.12 11.18
CA MET A 425 41.55 41.44 10.58
C MET A 425 40.83 42.45 11.48
N ALA A 426 39.76 42.04 12.17
CA ALA A 426 39.07 42.90 13.13
C ALA A 426 39.97 43.28 14.32
N VAL A 427 40.83 42.37 14.78
CA VAL A 427 41.82 42.64 15.84
C VAL A 427 42.97 43.51 15.33
N ALA A 428 43.40 43.33 14.09
CA ALA A 428 44.47 44.14 13.47
C ALA A 428 44.01 45.58 13.15
N SER A 429 42.72 45.76 12.88
CA SER A 429 42.09 47.06 12.55
C SER A 429 41.50 47.77 13.77
N ASP A 430 41.82 47.32 14.99
CA ASP A 430 41.26 47.84 16.23
C ASP A 430 41.68 49.30 16.48
N GLU A 431 40.70 50.21 16.46
CA GLU A 431 40.85 51.61 16.85
C GLU A 431 40.10 51.87 18.16
N LEU A 432 40.78 52.47 19.14
CA LEU A 432 40.18 52.86 20.41
C LEU A 432 39.12 53.96 20.19
N ASP A 433 37.86 53.66 20.52
CA ASP A 433 36.81 54.67 20.49
C ASP A 433 36.98 55.63 21.69
N VAL A 434 37.35 56.87 21.38
CA VAL A 434 37.67 57.92 22.35
C VAL A 434 36.45 58.30 23.21
N SER A 435 35.23 58.00 22.75
CA SER A 435 33.98 58.39 23.40
C SER A 435 33.53 57.44 24.52
N THR A 436 33.68 56.13 24.34
CA THR A 436 33.17 55.09 25.25
C THR A 436 34.27 54.33 26.00
N LYS A 437 35.55 54.49 25.62
CA LYS A 437 36.68 53.70 26.15
C LYS A 437 36.47 52.18 26.06
N THR A 438 35.63 51.72 25.14
CA THR A 438 35.43 50.31 24.82
C THR A 438 36.20 50.00 23.53
N LEU A 439 36.69 48.76 23.42
CA LEU A 439 37.39 48.29 22.24
C LEU A 439 36.36 47.97 21.13
N ARG A 440 36.52 48.56 19.94
CA ARG A 440 35.57 48.39 18.81
C ARG A 440 35.63 46.97 18.22
N PHE A 441 36.77 46.29 18.35
CA PHE A 441 36.91 44.92 17.86
C PHE A 441 35.84 43.96 18.41
N ALA A 442 35.36 44.16 19.64
CA ALA A 442 34.39 43.25 20.24
C ALA A 442 33.07 43.28 19.48
N ASP A 443 32.60 44.47 19.11
CA ASP A 443 31.37 44.67 18.34
C ASP A 443 31.51 44.14 16.91
N ASP A 444 32.68 44.34 16.27
CA ASP A 444 32.97 43.82 14.93
C ASP A 444 33.04 42.29 14.90
N VAL A 445 33.65 41.66 15.92
CA VAL A 445 33.67 40.20 16.07
C VAL A 445 32.25 39.65 16.32
N PHE A 446 31.43 40.33 17.13
CA PHE A 446 30.02 39.93 17.31
C PHE A 446 29.22 40.07 16.01
N PHE A 447 29.47 41.10 15.21
CA PHE A 447 28.83 41.29 13.91
C PHE A 447 29.20 40.17 12.93
N ILE A 448 30.49 39.85 12.80
CA ILE A 448 30.98 38.76 11.94
C ILE A 448 30.41 37.41 12.38
N LEU A 449 30.41 37.13 13.69
CA LEU A 449 29.81 35.89 14.22
C LEU A 449 28.32 35.81 13.91
N LYS A 450 27.60 36.93 14.06
CA LYS A 450 26.17 36.99 13.73
C LYS A 450 25.90 36.77 12.24
N GLN A 451 26.81 37.18 11.36
CA GLN A 451 26.69 37.00 9.91
C GLN A 451 27.05 35.59 9.44
N CYS A 452 27.99 34.89 10.10
CA CYS A 452 28.29 33.49 9.77
C CYS A 452 27.26 32.51 10.38
N LEU A 453 26.76 32.78 11.59
CA LEU A 453 25.86 31.87 12.32
C LEU A 453 24.36 32.07 12.02
N GLY A 454 23.99 33.16 11.35
CA GLY A 454 22.59 33.53 11.05
C GLY A 454 22.23 33.23 9.62
#